data_AF-A0A7G7MG50-F1
#
_entry.id   AF-A0A7G7MG50-F1
#
_cell.length_a   1.000
_cell.length_b   1.000
_cell.length_c   1.000
_cell.angle_alpha   90.00
_cell.angle_beta   90.00
_cell.angle_gamma   90.00
#
_symmetry.space_group_name_H-M   'P 1'
#
loop_
_entity.id
_entity.type
_entity.pdbx_description
1 polymer ?
#
loop_
_entity_poly.entity_id
_entity_poly.type
_entity_poly.pdbx_seq_one_letter_code
_entity_poly.pdbx_strand_id
1 'polypeptide(L)' 'MTMICERCYAPIGEGESLVRLAHIDHAHPDGSVTWMYAYVHLTVCATPRPAPHERPDTGSWDTARGIGGYRA' A
#
# COMPACT_ATOMS: atom_id res chain seq x y z
N MET A 1 7.77 12.68 9.06
CA MET A 1 7.30 11.27 9.16
C MET A 1 6.08 11.16 8.26
N THR A 2 6.14 10.34 7.21
CA THR A 2 5.00 10.17 6.29
C THR A 2 4.24 8.92 6.72
N MET A 3 2.96 9.06 7.06
CA MET A 3 2.09 7.91 7.34
C MET A 3 1.59 7.34 6.01
N ILE A 4 1.66 6.02 5.86
CA ILE A 4 1.23 5.32 4.66
C ILE A 4 0.07 4.40 5.04
N CYS A 5 -1.00 4.42 4.25
CA CYS A 5 -2.10 3.50 4.41
C CYS A 5 -1.70 2.09 3.95
N GLU A 6 -1.80 1.07 4.82
CA GLU A 6 -1.44 -0.31 4.47
C GLU A 6 -2.34 -0.94 3.40
N ARG A 7 -3.54 -0.40 3.17
CA ARG A 7 -4.49 -0.93 2.17
C ARG A 7 -4.21 -0.45 0.75
N CYS A 8 -3.79 0.80 0.58
CA CYS A 8 -3.58 1.40 -0.74
C CYS A 8 -2.17 1.91 -1.00
N TYR A 9 -1.29 1.84 -0.02
CA TYR A 9 0.10 2.30 -0.10
C TYR A 9 0.25 3.79 -0.44
N ALA A 10 -0.83 4.56 -0.31
CA ALA A 10 -0.83 6.01 -0.50
C ALA A 10 -0.53 6.73 0.83
N PRO A 11 0.05 7.93 0.78
CA PRO A 11 0.23 8.76 1.97
C PRO A 11 -1.12 9.17 2.56
N ILE A 12 -1.21 9.20 3.88
CA ILE A 12 -2.36 9.74 4.62
C ILE A 12 -2.10 11.25 4.83
N GLY A 13 -2.99 12.08 4.30
CA GLY A 13 -2.90 13.54 4.40
C GLY A 13 -3.19 14.09 5.79
N GLU A 14 -2.80 15.34 6.02
CA GLU A 14 -3.15 16.07 7.24
C GLU A 14 -4.67 16.31 7.31
N GLY A 15 -5.29 15.97 8.44
CA GLY A 15 -6.74 16.10 8.62
C GLY A 15 -7.58 14.94 8.08
N GLU A 16 -6.96 13.94 7.44
CA GLU A 16 -7.67 12.73 7.02
C GLU A 16 -8.00 11.83 8.20
N SER A 17 -9.22 11.29 8.22
CA SER A 17 -9.66 10.32 9.22
C SER A 17 -8.96 8.97 8.98
N LEU A 18 -8.31 8.45 10.02
CA LEU A 18 -7.58 7.19 9.97
C LEU A 18 -7.91 6.27 11.15
N VAL A 19 -7.63 4.99 10.96
CA VAL A 19 -7.56 3.98 12.02
C VAL A 19 -6.11 3.61 12.23
N ARG A 20 -5.68 3.55 13.49
CA ARG A 20 -4.35 3.06 13.89
C ARG A 20 -4.51 1.65 14.47
N LEU A 21 -3.82 0.69 13.86
CA LEU A 21 -3.80 -0.69 14.29
C LEU A 21 -2.48 -0.97 15.00
N ALA A 22 -2.55 -1.66 16.13
CA ALA A 22 -1.38 -2.07 16.90
C ALA A 22 -1.12 -3.55 16.65
N HIS A 23 0.11 -3.89 16.28
CA HIS A 23 0.56 -5.26 16.09
C HIS A 23 1.76 -5.53 16.99
N ILE A 24 1.84 -6.75 17.50
CA ILE A 24 3.03 -7.21 18.21
C ILE A 24 4.08 -7.56 17.16
N ASP A 25 5.20 -6.85 17.19
CA ASP A 25 6.37 -7.17 16.36
C ASP A 25 7.18 -8.29 17.03
N HIS A 26 7.48 -8.11 18.32
CA HIS A 26 8.30 -9.05 19.07
C HIS A 26 7.93 -9.08 20.55
N ALA A 27 7.92 -10.27 21.16
CA ALA A 27 7.82 -10.43 22.61
C ALA A 27 9.21 -10.78 23.17
N HIS A 28 9.66 -10.01 24.15
CA HIS A 28 10.98 -10.15 24.75
C HIS A 28 10.99 -11.19 25.88
N PRO A 29 12.15 -11.78 26.22
CA PRO A 29 12.26 -12.75 27.32
C PRO A 29 11.90 -12.19 28.70
N ASP A 30 11.96 -10.86 28.88
CA ASP A 30 11.57 -10.17 30.11
C ASP A 30 10.04 -9.94 30.21
N GLY A 31 9.28 -10.39 29.21
CA GLY A 31 7.83 -10.23 29.14
C GLY A 31 7.36 -8.91 28.54
N SER A 32 8.28 -8.01 28.16
CA SER A 32 7.93 -6.80 27.42
C SER A 32 7.63 -7.11 25.95
N VAL A 33 6.96 -6.18 25.26
CA VAL A 33 6.55 -6.36 23.86
C VAL A 33 6.93 -5.13 23.04
N THR A 34 7.62 -5.37 21.92
CA THR A 34 7.78 -4.38 20.86
C THR A 34 6.50 -4.32 20.05
N TRP A 35 5.91 -3.14 19.98
CA TRP A 35 4.73 -2.87 19.17
C TRP A 35 5.13 -2.20 17.86
N MET A 36 4.51 -2.63 16.77
CA MET A 36 4.46 -1.86 15.53
C MET A 36 3.05 -1.31 15.32
N TYR A 37 2.95 -0.26 14.51
CA TYR A 37 1.67 0.36 14.19
C TYR A 37 1.48 0.44 12.68
N ALA A 38 0.30 0.02 12.23
CA ALA A 38 -0.17 0.22 10.88
C ALA A 38 -1.28 1.29 10.86
N TYR A 39 -1.45 1.94 9.73
CA TYR A 39 -2.40 3.01 9.54
C TYR A 39 -3.28 2.72 8.33
N VAL A 40 -4.58 3.02 8.45
CA VAL A 40 -5.58 2.78 7.41
C VAL A 40 -6.48 4.00 7.27
N HIS A 41 -6.77 4.45 6.05
CA HIS A 41 -7.82 5.45 5.83
C HIS A 41 -9.16 4.91 6.34
N LEU A 42 -9.89 5.73 7.09
CA LEU A 42 -11.22 5.38 7.55
C LEU A 42 -12.24 5.45 6.41
N THR A 43 -12.00 6.33 5.44
CA THR A 43 -12.72 6.40 4.17
C THR A 43 -12.26 5.30 3.21
N VAL A 44 -13.08 5.00 2.20
CA VAL A 44 -12.74 4.01 1.17
C VAL A 44 -11.46 4.44 0.48
N CYS A 45 -10.45 3.57 0.53
CA CYS A 45 -9.22 3.77 -0.21
C CYS A 45 -9.52 3.70 -1.71
N ALA A 46 -8.87 4.55 -2.51
CA ALA A 46 -8.83 4.33 -3.95
C ALA A 46 -8.24 2.94 -4.20
N THR A 47 -8.96 2.11 -4.97
CA THR A 47 -8.50 0.76 -5.31
C THR A 47 -7.12 0.88 -5.97
N PRO A 48 -6.09 0.16 -5.46
CA PRO A 48 -4.80 0.15 -6.10
C PRO A 48 -4.96 -0.21 -7.58
N ARG A 49 -4.35 0.58 -8.47
CA ARG A 49 -4.31 0.19 -9.88
C ARG A 49 -3.57 -1.15 -9.94
N PRO A 50 -4.16 -2.21 -10.53
CA PRO A 50 -3.47 -3.48 -10.69
C PRO A 50 -2.12 -3.25 -11.35
N ALA A 51 -1.09 -3.91 -10.84
CA ALA A 51 0.23 -3.78 -11.42
C ALA A 51 0.16 -4.10 -12.92
N PRO A 52 0.98 -3.48 -13.78
CA PRO A 52 0.89 -3.70 -15.23
C PRO A 52 0.92 -5.19 -15.63
N HIS A 53 1.61 -6.02 -14.86
CA HIS A 53 1.72 -7.48 -15.06
C HIS A 53 0.53 -8.30 -14.54
N GLU A 54 -0.33 -7.73 -13.68
CA GLU A 54 -1.51 -8.40 -13.10
C GLU A 54 -2.80 -8.11 -13.89
N ARG A 55 -2.74 -7.27 -14.93
CA ARG A 55 -3.92 -6.91 -15.71
C ARG A 55 -4.39 -8.10 -16.56
N PRO A 56 -5.70 -8.39 -16.62
CA PRO A 56 -6.25 -9.42 -17.50
C PRO A 56 -5.83 -9.19 -18.95
N ASP A 57 -5.34 -10.21 -19.65
CA ASP A 57 -5.13 -10.13 -21.10
C ASP A 57 -6.49 -10.05 -21.80
N THR A 58 -6.79 -8.89 -22.39
CA THR A 58 -8.05 -8.65 -23.11
C THR A 58 -7.94 -9.01 -24.60
N GLY A 59 -6.82 -9.58 -25.04
CA GLY A 59 -6.55 -9.88 -26.45
C GLY A 59 -6.20 -8.66 -27.29
N SER A 60 -6.19 -7.47 -26.69
CA SER A 60 -5.70 -6.22 -27.28
C SER A 60 -4.36 -5.85 -26.66
N TRP A 61 -3.40 -5.45 -27.51
CA TRP A 61 -2.08 -5.04 -27.06
C TRP A 61 -2.16 -3.79 -26.17
N ASP A 62 -1.83 -3.94 -24.88
CA ASP A 62 -1.68 -2.83 -23.93
C ASP A 62 -0.26 -2.27 -24.03
N THR A 63 -0.11 -1.07 -24.62
CA THR A 63 1.18 -0.39 -24.78
C THR A 63 1.88 -0.11 -23.44
N ALA A 64 1.15 -0.12 -22.32
CA ALA A 64 1.73 0.01 -20.99
C ALA A 64 2.34 -1.29 -20.44
N ARG A 65 2.19 -2.44 -21.13
CA ARG A 65 2.88 -3.71 -20.81
C ARG A 65 4.22 -3.87 -21.52
N GLY A 66 4.56 -2.98 -22.44
CA GLY A 66 5.83 -3.04 -23.17
C GLY A 66 7.03 -2.79 -22.25
N ILE A 67 8.00 -3.69 -22.28
CA ILE A 67 9.31 -3.50 -21.64
C ILE A 67 10.09 -2.50 -22.50
N GLY A 68 10.14 -1.23 -22.08
CA GLY A 68 11.01 -0.22 -22.67
C GLY A 68 10.51 0.32 -24.01
N GLY A 69 9.94 1.54 -23.98
CA GLY A 69 9.83 2.34 -25.19
C GLY A 69 11.24 2.71 -25.67
N TYR A 70 11.65 2.19 -26.82
CA TYR A 70 12.77 2.75 -27.57
C TYR A 70 12.46 4.23 -27.81
N ARG A 71 13.22 5.11 -27.17
CA ARG A 71 13.24 6.54 -27.53
C ARG A 71 13.96 6.64 -28.87
N ALA A 72 13.25 7.13 -29.89
CA ALA A 72 13.85 7.66 -31.12
C ALA A 72 14.54 8.98 -30.84
#